data_AF-A0A0M1J2Q1-F1
#
_entry.id   AF-A0A0M1J2Q1-F1
#
_cell.length_a   1.000
_cell.length_b   1.000
_cell.length_c   1.000
_cell.angle_alpha   90.00
_cell.angle_beta   90.00
_cell.angle_gamma   90.00
#
_symmetry.space_group_name_H-M   'P 1'
#
loop_
_entity.id
_entity.type
_entity.pdbx_description
1 polymer ?
#
loop_
_entity_poly.entity_id
_entity_poly.type
_entity_poly.pdbx_seq_one_letter_code
_entity_poly.pdbx_strand_id
1 'polypeptide(L)' 'MFMDNNGVSQILDDQSAINVTLDTMANRSMRLIAIATSQQSVDPETKLLPNGLTLVGIVGLRD' A
#
# COMPACT_ATOMS: atom_id res chain seq x y z
N MET A 1 -2.30 6.81 -5.11
CA MET A 1 -2.38 6.00 -6.35
C MET A 1 -2.18 4.54 -5.98
N PHE A 2 -2.62 3.60 -6.83
CA PHE A 2 -2.32 2.18 -6.70
C PHE A 2 -1.87 1.58 -8.03
N MET A 3 -1.15 0.46 -7.99
CA MET A 3 -0.74 -0.29 -9.16
C MET A 3 -1.76 -1.39 -9.45
N ASP A 4 -2.31 -1.43 -10.66
CA ASP A 4 -3.18 -2.52 -11.08
C ASP A 4 -2.39 -3.78 -11.47
N ASN A 5 -3.11 -4.86 -11.78
CA ASN A 5 -2.52 -6.15 -12.15
C ASN A 5 -1.70 -6.12 -13.46
N ASN A 6 -1.82 -5.06 -14.25
CA ASN A 6 -1.05 -4.84 -15.47
C ASN A 6 0.18 -3.96 -15.22
N GLY A 7 0.44 -3.57 -13.96
CA GLY A 7 1.55 -2.68 -13.61
C GLY A 7 1.28 -1.22 -13.98
N VAL A 8 0.02 -0.83 -14.18
CA VAL A 8 -0.35 0.55 -14.51
C VAL A 8 -0.81 1.28 -13.24
N SER A 9 -0.30 2.50 -13.07
CA SER A 9 -0.67 3.35 -11.94
C SER A 9 -2.05 3.96 -12.16
N GLN A 10 -2.94 3.74 -11.21
CA GLN A 10 -4.31 4.25 -11.15
C GLN A 10 -4.48 5.22 -9.98
N ILE A 11 -5.43 6.15 -10.11
CA ILE A 11 -5.82 7.02 -8.99
C ILE A 11 -6.47 6.15 -7.92
N LEU A 12 -6.12 6.43 -6.65
CA LEU A 12 -6.76 5.80 -5.50
C LEU A 12 -7.69 6.82 -4.86
N ASP A 13 -8.87 6.99 -5.46
CA ASP A 13 -9.94 7.87 -5.01
C ASP A 13 -10.96 7.13 -4.16
N ASP A 14 -11.34 5.91 -4.55
CA ASP A 14 -12.17 5.01 -3.79
C ASP A 14 -11.33 3.99 -3.00
N GLN A 15 -11.36 4.14 -1.66
CA GLN A 15 -10.65 3.25 -0.74
C GLN A 15 -11.57 2.16 -0.15
N SER A 16 -12.85 2.12 -0.51
CA SER A 16 -13.84 1.22 0.08
C SER A 16 -13.43 -0.25 -0.06
N ALA A 17 -13.00 -0.67 -1.25
CA ALA A 17 -12.55 -2.04 -1.52
C ALA A 17 -11.30 -2.42 -0.71
N ILE A 18 -10.37 -1.48 -0.52
CA ILE A 18 -9.16 -1.70 0.30
C ILE A 18 -9.55 -1.84 1.76
N ASN A 19 -10.40 -0.96 2.27
CA ASN A 19 -10.83 -0.98 3.67
C ASN A 19 -11.58 -2.27 4.01
N VAL A 20 -12.49 -2.73 3.15
CA VAL A 20 -13.20 -4.02 3.34
C VAL A 20 -12.21 -5.19 3.41
N THR A 21 -11.20 -5.18 2.55
CA THR A 21 -10.16 -6.22 2.54
C THR A 21 -9.31 -6.17 3.81
N LEU A 22 -8.86 -4.97 4.20
CA LEU A 22 -8.10 -4.75 5.43
C LEU A 22 -8.87 -5.23 6.67
N ASP A 23 -10.14 -4.87 6.79
CA ASP A 23 -11.00 -5.27 7.91
C ASP A 23 -11.20 -6.79 7.94
N THR A 24 -11.46 -7.40 6.78
CA THR A 24 -11.60 -8.86 6.67
C THR A 24 -10.34 -9.59 7.12
N MET A 25 -9.18 -9.07 6.73
CA MET A 25 -7.89 -9.66 7.05
C MET A 25 -7.50 -9.44 8.52
N ALA A 26 -7.74 -8.24 9.06
CA ALA A 26 -7.52 -7.92 10.47
C ALA A 26 -8.41 -8.75 11.39
N ASN A 27 -9.69 -8.94 11.03
CA ASN A 27 -10.63 -9.80 11.77
C ASN A 27 -10.20 -11.27 11.82
N ARG A 28 -9.33 -11.70 10.89
CA ARG A 28 -8.72 -13.04 10.90
C ARG A 28 -7.42 -13.11 11.71
N SER A 29 -7.14 -12.09 12.53
CA SER A 29 -5.92 -11.97 13.34
C SER A 29 -4.63 -12.01 12.50
N MET A 30 -4.69 -11.52 11.27
CA MET A 30 -3.49 -11.39 10.42
C MET A 30 -2.83 -10.04 10.65
N ARG A 31 -1.50 -10.02 10.70
CA ARG A 31 -0.70 -8.80 10.67
C ARG A 31 -0.57 -8.33 9.22
N LEU A 32 -0.93 -7.10 8.93
CA LEU A 32 -0.95 -6.57 7.57
C LEU A 32 0.24 -5.64 7.31
N ILE A 33 0.88 -5.79 6.15
CA ILE A 33 1.97 -4.95 5.67
C ILE A 33 1.58 -4.39 4.31
N ALA A 34 1.46 -3.07 4.20
CA ALA A 34 1.27 -2.37 2.93
C ALA A 34 2.62 -2.13 2.25
N ILE A 35 2.68 -2.43 0.96
CA ILE A 35 3.86 -2.23 0.11
C ILE A 35 3.53 -1.12 -0.88
N ALA A 36 4.31 -0.05 -0.87
CA ALA A 36 4.17 1.07 -1.78
C ALA A 36 5.52 1.44 -2.40
N THR A 37 5.47 2.05 -3.57
CA THR A 37 6.64 2.47 -4.35
C THR A 37 6.57 3.96 -4.69
N SER A 38 7.72 4.55 -4.98
CA SER A 38 7.86 5.89 -5.54
C SER A 38 8.97 5.89 -6.57
N GLN A 39 8.89 6.79 -7.56
CA GLN A 39 10.00 7.05 -8.46
C GLN A 39 11.11 7.89 -7.79
N GLN A 40 10.77 8.58 -6.70
CA GLN A 40 11.72 9.34 -5.90
C GLN A 40 12.30 8.44 -4.80
N SER A 41 13.61 8.55 -4.59
CA SER A 41 14.28 7.86 -3.47
C SER A 41 13.94 8.54 -2.14
N VAL A 42 14.01 7.77 -1.04
CA VAL A 42 13.90 8.30 0.32
C VAL A 42 15.04 9.29 0.58
N ASP A 43 14.72 10.39 1.27
CA ASP A 43 15.71 11.40 1.62
C ASP A 43 16.79 10.81 2.54
N PRO A 44 18.08 10.88 2.18
CA PRO A 44 19.14 10.20 2.91
C PRO A 44 19.49 10.85 4.26
N GLU A 45 19.20 12.13 4.46
CA GLU A 45 19.54 12.87 5.68
C GLU A 45 18.38 12.87 6.67
N THR A 46 17.20 13.25 6.19
CA THR A 46 15.99 13.43 7.01
C THR A 46 15.20 12.13 7.19
N LYS A 47 15.46 11.11 6.36
CA LYS A 47 14.71 9.84 6.30
C LYS A 47 13.23 10.02 5.98
N LEU A 48 12.84 11.19 5.47
CA LEU A 48 11.47 11.44 5.06
C LEU A 48 11.13 10.67 3.79
N LEU A 49 9.91 10.15 3.76
CA LEU A 49 9.38 9.49 2.58
C LEU A 49 9.03 10.53 1.50
N PRO A 50 9.15 10.18 0.22
CA PRO A 50 8.73 11.05 -0.87
C PRO A 50 7.25 11.40 -0.81
N ASN A 51 6.93 12.61 -1.30
CA ASN A 51 5.54 13.02 -1.47
C ASN A 51 4.91 12.22 -2.62
N GLY A 52 3.84 11.50 -2.32
CA GLY A 52 3.14 10.66 -3.28
C GLY A 52 3.77 9.26 -3.38
N LEU A 53 3.06 8.30 -2.79
CA LEU A 53 3.37 6.88 -2.90
C LEU A 53 2.30 6.19 -3.76
N THR A 54 2.73 5.18 -4.50
CA THR A 54 1.86 4.29 -5.27
C THR A 54 1.77 2.97 -4.55
N LEU A 55 0.59 2.63 -4.04
CA LEU A 55 0.33 1.34 -3.40
C LEU A 55 0.51 0.21 -4.42
N VAL A 56 1.36 -0.77 -4.14
CA VAL A 56 1.54 -1.96 -4.99
C VAL A 56 0.68 -3.11 -4.49
N GLY A 57 0.55 -3.26 -3.17
CA GLY A 57 -0.28 -4.30 -2.58
C GLY A 57 -0.19 -4.35 -1.06
N ILE A 58 -0.95 -5.27 -0.47
CA ILE A 58 -0.96 -5.52 0.97
C ILE A 58 -0.76 -7.02 1.18
N VAL A 59 0.16 -7.38 2.08
CA VAL A 59 0.47 -8.76 2.44
C VAL A 59 -0.02 -9.03 3.85
N GLY A 60 -0.74 -10.13 4.04
CA GLY A 60 -1.12 -10.65 5.35
C GLY A 60 -0.09 -11.66 5.84
N LEU A 61 0.37 -11.48 7.06
CA LEU A 61 1.22 -12.42 7.78
C LEU A 61 0.41 -13.03 8.92
N ARG A 62 0.51 -14.34 9.07
CA ARG A 62 -0.02 -15.08 10.20
C ARG A 62 1.13 -15.87 10.80
N ASP A 63 1.23 -15.82 12.12
CA ASP A 63 2.13 -16.68 12.89
C ASP A 63 1.71 -18.15 12.77
#